data_AF-A0A1I4G267-F1
#
_entry.id   AF-A0A1I4G267-F1
#
_cell.length_a   1.000
_cell.length_b   1.000
_cell.length_c   1.000
_cell.angle_alpha   90.00
_cell.angle_beta   90.00
_cell.angle_gamma   90.00
#
_symmetry.space_group_name_H-M   'P 1'
#
loop_
_entity.id
_entity.type
_entity.pdbx_description
1 polymer ?
#
loop_
_entity_poly.entity_id
_entity_poly.type
_entity_poly.pdbx_seq_one_letter_code
_entity_poly.pdbx_strand_id
1 'polypeptide(L)'
;MPAGTLYRGREGMWSWVAHRVTGVLIFFFLFVHVLDTSLVRVSPEAYDDTVAVYKTPIVALLEYGLVAAILFHALNGLRVVAVDFWSKGTKYQRQMLWTVMGIWIVLMAGALYPVLGHAVSELFGS
;
A
#
# COMPACT_ATOMS: atom_id res chain seq x y z
N MET A 1 -24.36 25.00 -17.36
CA MET A 1 -23.16 24.16 -17.59
C MET A 1 -23.60 22.70 -17.53
N PRO A 2 -23.36 21.86 -18.56
CA PRO A 2 -23.63 20.44 -18.42
C PRO A 2 -22.70 19.88 -17.33
N ALA A 3 -23.27 19.17 -16.35
CA ALA A 3 -22.50 18.48 -15.33
C ALA A 3 -21.62 17.43 -16.01
N GLY A 4 -20.31 17.50 -15.80
CA GLY A 4 -19.37 16.53 -16.39
C GLY A 4 -19.69 15.12 -15.92
N THR A 5 -19.89 14.19 -16.86
CA THR A 5 -20.11 12.77 -16.54
C THR A 5 -18.77 12.11 -16.25
N LEU A 6 -18.67 11.27 -15.20
CA LEU A 6 -17.44 10.51 -14.93
C LEU A 6 -17.14 9.53 -16.08
N TYR A 7 -15.94 9.62 -16.66
CA TYR A 7 -15.49 8.64 -17.66
C TYR A 7 -15.33 7.27 -16.99
N ARG A 8 -16.05 6.25 -17.50
CA ARG A 8 -16.11 4.91 -16.88
C ARG A 8 -14.76 4.20 -16.82
N GLY A 9 -13.84 4.54 -17.73
CA GLY A 9 -12.52 3.92 -17.81
C GLY A 9 -12.55 2.42 -18.15
N ARG A 10 -11.36 1.85 -18.34
CA ARG A 10 -11.13 0.39 -18.36
C ARG A 10 -10.12 0.04 -17.27
N GLU A 11 -9.88 -1.25 -17.05
CA GLU A 11 -9.01 -1.74 -15.99
C GLU A 11 -7.62 -1.07 -15.95
N GLY A 12 -7.05 -0.70 -17.12
CA GLY A 12 -5.79 0.03 -17.21
C GLY A 12 -5.83 1.46 -16.64
N MET A 13 -6.94 2.19 -16.81
CA MET A 13 -7.09 3.54 -16.26
C MET A 13 -7.17 3.50 -14.73
N TRP A 14 -7.97 2.57 -14.19
CA TRP A 14 -8.10 2.40 -12.74
C TRP A 14 -6.80 1.92 -12.10
N SER A 15 -6.08 1.01 -12.75
CA SER A 15 -4.74 0.58 -12.35
C SER A 15 -3.76 1.78 -12.28
N TRP A 16 -3.83 2.68 -13.26
CA TRP A 16 -3.02 3.90 -13.26
C TRP A 16 -3.37 4.87 -12.12
N VAL A 17 -4.67 5.11 -11.87
CA VAL A 17 -5.13 5.96 -10.74
C VAL A 17 -4.61 5.38 -9.43
N ALA A 18 -4.84 4.09 -9.20
CA ALA A 18 -4.41 3.39 -8.00
C ALA A 18 -2.88 3.46 -7.81
N HIS A 19 -2.10 3.32 -8.89
CA HIS A 19 -0.64 3.38 -8.81
C HIS A 19 -0.13 4.76 -8.38
N ARG A 20 -0.77 5.84 -8.87
CA ARG A 20 -0.45 7.20 -8.44
C ARG A 20 -0.84 7.46 -6.99
N VAL A 21 -2.06 7.08 -6.61
CA VAL A 21 -2.55 7.28 -5.24
C VAL A 21 -1.66 6.54 -4.25
N THR A 22 -1.35 5.27 -4.51
CA THR A 22 -0.45 4.49 -3.64
C THR A 22 0.96 5.09 -3.60
N GLY A 23 1.51 5.58 -4.71
CA GLY A 23 2.82 6.24 -4.72
C GLY A 23 2.86 7.50 -3.87
N VAL A 24 1.82 8.33 -3.93
CA VAL A 24 1.71 9.55 -3.10
C VAL A 24 1.58 9.19 -1.62
N LEU A 25 0.77 8.19 -1.28
CA LEU A 25 0.62 7.73 0.10
C LEU A 25 1.96 7.21 0.67
N ILE A 26 2.67 6.39 -0.09
CA ILE A 26 3.99 5.86 0.30
C ILE A 26 5.01 7.00 0.46
N PHE A 27 5.00 8.00 -0.42
CA PHE A 27 5.89 9.15 -0.31
C PHE A 27 5.68 9.92 1.00
N PHE A 28 4.43 10.24 1.37
CA PHE A 28 4.14 10.93 2.63
C PHE A 28 4.42 10.05 3.85
N PHE A 29 4.13 8.75 3.76
CA PHE A 29 4.53 7.78 4.78
C PHE A 29 6.06 7.84 5.00
N LEU A 30 6.85 7.74 3.93
CA LEU A 30 8.31 7.77 4.01
C LEU A 30 8.83 9.09 4.59
N PHE A 31 8.20 10.21 4.27
CA PHE A 31 8.56 11.50 4.87
C PHE A 31 8.42 11.48 6.40
N VAL A 32 7.26 11.08 6.91
CA VAL A 32 7.03 10.99 8.37
C VAL A 32 7.91 9.91 9.00
N HIS A 33 8.03 8.76 8.35
CA HIS A 33 8.80 7.61 8.81
C HIS A 33 10.29 7.91 8.95
N VAL A 34 10.88 8.66 8.02
CA VAL A 34 12.30 9.05 8.16
C VAL A 34 12.49 10.03 9.33
N LEU A 35 11.53 10.93 9.55
CA LEU A 35 11.58 11.86 10.69
C LEU A 35 11.46 11.13 12.02
N ASP A 36 10.47 10.24 12.18
CA ASP A 36 10.26 9.49 13.42
C ASP A 36 11.46 8.57 13.74
N THR A 37 11.98 7.87 12.73
CA THR A 37 13.09 6.95 12.91
C THR A 37 14.38 7.70 13.21
N SER A 38 14.54 8.94 12.74
CA SER A 38 15.69 9.78 13.07
C SER A 38 15.82 10.11 14.56
N LEU A 39 14.71 10.05 15.34
CA LEU A 39 14.72 10.27 16.79
C LEU A 39 15.58 9.25 17.55
N VAL A 40 15.89 8.09 16.94
CA VAL A 40 16.88 7.14 17.48
C VAL A 40 18.25 7.78 17.71
N ARG A 41 18.54 8.91 17.04
CA ARG A 41 19.78 9.67 17.18
C ARG A 41 19.68 10.82 18.18
N VAL A 42 18.51 11.09 18.75
CA VAL A 42 18.25 12.17 19.72
C VAL A 42 18.31 11.62 21.14
N SER A 43 17.38 10.74 21.51
CA SER A 43 17.40 10.01 22.78
C SER A 43 16.54 8.75 22.69
N PRO A 44 16.84 7.70 23.49
CA PRO A 44 15.99 6.51 23.57
C PRO A 44 14.54 6.84 23.96
N GLU A 45 14.37 7.72 24.95
CA GLU A 45 13.04 8.12 25.46
C GLU A 45 12.18 8.80 24.38
N ALA A 46 12.75 9.71 23.59
CA ALA A 46 12.00 10.38 22.52
C ALA A 46 11.55 9.40 21.42
N TYR A 47 12.37 8.39 21.13
CA TYR A 47 12.03 7.33 20.18
C TYR A 47 10.93 6.43 20.75
N ASP A 48 11.08 5.97 21.99
CA ASP A 48 10.12 5.09 22.65
C ASP A 48 8.73 5.74 22.79
N ASP A 49 8.68 7.02 23.20
CA ASP A 49 7.46 7.80 23.28
C ASP A 49 6.77 7.93 21.92
N THR A 50 7.53 8.22 20.86
CA THR A 50 6.99 8.36 19.51
C THR A 50 6.45 7.02 19.00
N VAL A 51 7.20 5.94 19.18
CA VAL A 51 6.79 4.59 18.77
C VAL A 51 5.55 4.11 19.54
N ALA A 52 5.40 4.51 20.81
CA ALA A 52 4.23 4.15 21.61
C ALA A 52 2.91 4.67 20.99
N VAL A 53 2.92 5.84 20.35
CA VAL A 53 1.73 6.42 19.69
C VAL A 53 1.25 5.57 18.51
N TYR A 54 2.14 4.83 17.86
CA TYR A 54 1.79 3.94 16.75
C TYR A 54 1.22 2.58 17.19
N LYS A 55 1.31 2.23 18.48
CA LYS A 55 0.81 0.95 19.01
C LYS A 55 -0.67 1.03 19.38
N THR A 56 -1.53 1.29 18.40
CA THR A 56 -2.99 1.29 18.60
C THR A 56 -3.70 0.46 17.53
N PRO A 57 -4.89 -0.09 17.81
CA PRO A 57 -5.65 -0.85 16.82
C PRO A 57 -5.98 -0.08 15.54
N ILE A 58 -6.16 1.25 15.64
CA ILE A 58 -6.40 2.12 14.47
C ILE A 58 -5.15 2.18 13.61
N VAL A 59 -3.97 2.35 14.22
CA VAL A 59 -2.71 2.39 13.47
C VAL A 59 -2.40 1.03 12.86
N ALA A 60 -2.68 -0.08 13.52
CA ALA A 60 -2.55 -1.41 12.91
C ALA A 60 -3.42 -1.57 11.64
N LEU A 61 -4.63 -0.99 11.61
CA LEU A 61 -5.44 -0.94 10.39
C LEU A 61 -4.79 -0.08 9.30
N LEU A 62 -4.20 1.07 9.67
CA LEU A 62 -3.46 1.92 8.74
C LEU A 62 -2.19 1.23 8.21
N GLU A 63 -1.48 0.47 9.04
CA GLU A 63 -0.33 -0.35 8.65
C GLU A 63 -0.74 -1.44 7.65
N TYR A 64 -1.86 -2.12 7.88
CA TYR A 64 -2.41 -3.07 6.91
C TYR A 64 -2.78 -2.40 5.58
N GLY A 65 -3.34 -1.19 5.64
CA GLY A 65 -3.59 -0.34 4.46
C GLY A 65 -2.30 0.10 3.74
N LEU A 66 -1.24 0.40 4.49
CA LEU A 66 0.08 0.72 3.95
C LEU A 66 0.71 -0.49 3.25
N VAL A 67 0.62 -1.69 3.84
CA VAL A 67 1.05 -2.95 3.20
C VAL A 67 0.31 -3.15 1.89
N ALA A 68 -1.01 -2.95 1.87
CA ALA A 68 -1.80 -2.98 0.64
C ALA A 68 -1.29 -2.00 -0.43
N ALA A 69 -0.99 -0.76 -0.04
CA ALA A 69 -0.48 0.27 -0.95
C ALA A 69 0.90 -0.10 -1.51
N ILE A 70 1.84 -0.51 -0.67
CA ILE A 70 3.20 -0.89 -1.06
C ILE A 70 3.18 -2.09 -2.01
N LEU A 71 2.44 -3.15 -1.66
CA LEU A 71 2.37 -4.35 -2.48
C LEU A 71 1.75 -4.05 -3.85
N PHE A 72 0.65 -3.31 -3.90
CA PHE A 72 0.05 -2.93 -5.18
C PHE A 72 0.98 -2.05 -6.00
N HIS A 73 1.60 -1.04 -5.38
CA HIS A 73 2.50 -0.10 -6.06
C HIS A 73 3.68 -0.83 -6.70
N ALA A 74 4.34 -1.71 -5.95
CA ALA A 74 5.48 -2.49 -6.42
C ALA A 74 5.08 -3.46 -7.54
N LEU A 75 4.05 -4.29 -7.33
CA LEU A 75 3.61 -5.28 -8.31
C LEU A 75 3.11 -4.63 -9.60
N ASN A 76 2.32 -3.55 -9.49
CA ASN A 76 1.85 -2.83 -10.68
C ASN A 76 2.98 -2.06 -11.37
N GLY A 77 3.98 -1.58 -10.62
CA GLY A 77 5.20 -0.99 -11.18
C GLY A 77 5.98 -2.00 -12.03
N LEU A 78 6.17 -3.23 -11.54
CA LEU A 78 6.76 -4.32 -12.32
C LEU A 78 5.95 -4.66 -13.57
N ARG A 79 4.62 -4.64 -13.50
CA ARG A 79 3.75 -4.77 -14.67
C ARG A 79 4.00 -3.64 -15.68
N VAL A 80 4.11 -2.39 -15.24
CA VAL A 80 4.37 -1.25 -16.14
C VAL A 80 5.74 -1.42 -16.82
N VAL A 81 6.79 -1.75 -16.06
CA VAL A 81 8.11 -2.07 -16.62
C VAL A 81 8.01 -3.19 -17.66
N ALA A 82 7.28 -4.28 -17.38
CA ALA A 82 7.08 -5.34 -18.35
C ALA A 82 6.31 -4.87 -19.59
N VAL A 83 5.30 -4.00 -19.46
CA VAL A 83 4.58 -3.43 -20.60
C VAL A 83 5.50 -2.61 -21.50
N ASP A 84 6.40 -1.83 -20.91
CA ASP A 84 7.27 -0.90 -21.64
C ASP A 84 8.46 -1.59 -22.31
N PHE A 85 9.05 -2.61 -21.66
CA PHE A 85 10.28 -3.25 -22.12
C PHE A 85 10.08 -4.60 -22.83
N TRP A 86 8.91 -5.23 -22.71
CA TRP A 86 8.63 -6.49 -23.41
C TRP A 86 7.86 -6.26 -24.71
N SER A 87 8.36 -6.82 -25.82
CA SER A 87 7.73 -6.68 -27.15
C SER A 87 6.26 -7.16 -27.25
N LYS A 88 5.80 -7.99 -26.32
CA LYS A 88 4.39 -8.44 -26.23
C LYS A 88 3.65 -7.86 -25.02
N GLY A 89 4.23 -6.89 -24.32
CA GLY A 89 3.69 -6.33 -23.08
C GLY A 89 2.28 -5.76 -23.24
N THR A 90 2.06 -4.93 -24.26
CA THR A 90 0.74 -4.35 -24.55
C THR A 90 -0.32 -5.39 -24.90
N LYS A 91 0.06 -6.50 -25.54
CA LYS A 91 -0.84 -7.63 -25.87
C LYS A 91 -1.36 -8.34 -24.62
N TYR A 92 -0.52 -8.47 -23.58
CA TYR A 92 -0.83 -9.21 -22.37
C TYR A 92 -1.16 -8.32 -21.15
N GLN A 93 -1.37 -7.02 -21.36
CA GLN A 93 -1.55 -6.05 -20.27
C GLN A 93 -2.68 -6.40 -19.29
N ARG A 94 -3.74 -7.05 -19.79
CA ARG A 94 -4.92 -7.44 -19.00
C ARG A 94 -4.62 -8.66 -18.16
N GLN A 95 -3.98 -9.68 -18.74
CA GLN A 95 -3.53 -10.88 -18.06
C GLN A 95 -2.54 -10.50 -16.96
N MET A 96 -1.56 -9.65 -17.26
CA MET A 96 -0.61 -9.14 -16.27
C MET A 96 -1.32 -8.42 -15.11
N LEU A 97 -2.34 -7.61 -15.39
CA LEU A 97 -3.08 -6.92 -14.33
C LEU A 97 -3.80 -7.93 -13.41
N TRP A 98 -4.48 -8.92 -13.97
CA TRP A 98 -5.16 -9.93 -13.15
C TRP A 98 -4.19 -10.84 -12.39
N THR A 99 -3.02 -11.14 -12.95
CA THR A 99 -1.94 -11.82 -12.23
C THR A 99 -1.46 -10.99 -11.05
N VAL A 100 -1.21 -9.68 -11.25
CA VAL A 100 -0.86 -8.75 -10.17
C VAL A 100 -1.93 -8.75 -9.08
N MET A 101 -3.21 -8.65 -9.44
CA MET A 101 -4.31 -8.68 -8.47
C MET A 101 -4.39 -10.01 -7.72
N GLY A 102 -4.20 -11.14 -8.41
CA GLY A 102 -4.19 -12.46 -7.77
C GLY A 102 -3.05 -12.61 -6.75
N ILE A 103 -1.84 -12.22 -7.12
CA ILE A 103 -0.68 -12.22 -6.21
C ILE A 103 -0.93 -11.27 -5.03
N TRP A 104 -1.41 -10.06 -5.31
CA TRP A 104 -1.72 -9.07 -4.29
C TRP A 104 -2.74 -9.61 -3.26
N ILE A 105 -3.84 -10.23 -3.71
CA ILE A 105 -4.84 -10.83 -2.80
C ILE A 105 -4.21 -11.91 -1.92
N VAL A 106 -3.39 -12.81 -2.49
CA VAL A 106 -2.73 -13.89 -1.74
C VAL A 106 -1.79 -13.32 -0.68
N LEU A 107 -0.98 -12.32 -1.03
CA LEU A 107 -0.06 -11.69 -0.09
C LEU A 107 -0.81 -10.92 1.01
N MET A 108 -1.88 -10.21 0.67
CA MET A 108 -2.73 -9.52 1.65
C MET A 108 -3.37 -10.49 2.64
N ALA A 109 -3.89 -11.63 2.14
CA ALA A 109 -4.44 -12.67 3.01
C ALA A 109 -3.37 -13.23 3.98
N GLY A 110 -2.13 -13.43 3.49
CA GLY A 110 -1.00 -13.83 4.33
C GLY A 110 -0.59 -12.77 5.35
N ALA A 111 -0.75 -11.49 5.03
CA ALA A 111 -0.42 -10.36 5.91
C ALA A 111 -1.48 -10.09 6.99
N LEU A 112 -2.69 -10.63 6.85
CA LEU A 112 -3.82 -10.29 7.73
C LEU A 112 -3.55 -10.63 9.20
N TYR A 113 -3.16 -11.88 9.50
CA TYR A 113 -2.89 -12.29 10.88
C TYR A 113 -1.62 -11.65 11.47
N PRO A 114 -0.46 -11.62 10.77
CA PRO A 114 0.74 -10.98 11.31
C PRO A 114 0.58 -9.49 11.62
N VAL A 115 -0.21 -8.75 10.84
CA VAL A 115 -0.38 -7.30 11.01
C VAL A 115 -1.52 -6.97 11.98
N LEU A 116 -2.67 -7.64 11.86
CA LEU A 116 -3.87 -7.29 12.64
C LEU A 116 -4.08 -8.17 13.87
N GLY A 117 -3.34 -9.27 14.03
CA GLY A 117 -3.54 -10.23 15.12
C GLY A 117 -3.47 -9.58 16.50
N HIS A 118 -2.47 -8.71 16.73
CA HIS A 118 -2.34 -7.97 17.98
C HIS A 118 -3.52 -7.03 18.23
N ALA A 119 -3.91 -6.25 17.22
CA ALA A 119 -5.04 -5.32 17.32
C ALA A 119 -6.35 -6.04 17.62
N VAL A 120 -6.55 -7.23 17.05
CA VAL A 120 -7.70 -8.09 17.35
C VAL A 120 -7.66 -8.57 18.80
N SER A 121 -6.52 -9.08 19.29
CA SER A 121 -6.41 -9.50 20.70
C SER A 121 -6.63 -8.35 21.68
N GLU A 122 -6.14 -7.15 21.35
CA GLU A 122 -6.29 -5.97 22.20
C GLU A 122 -7.75 -5.49 22.27
N LEU A 123 -8.48 -5.54 21.16
CA LEU A 123 -9.89 -5.12 21.10
C LEU A 123 -10.86 -6.14 21.70
N PHE A 124 -10.57 -7.44 21.56
CA PHE A 124 -11.51 -8.51 21.92
C PHE A 124 -11.09 -9.34 23.13
N GLY A 125 -9.92 -9.06 23.72
CA GLY A 125 -9.48 -9.65 24.98
C GLY A 125 -9.27 -11.17 24.95
N SER A 126 -8.95 -11.72 23.77
CA SER A 126 -8.64 -13.14 23.59
C SER A 126 -7.15 -13.43 23.72
#